data_AF-A0A7L5YZM5-F1
#
_entry.id   AF-A0A7L5YZM5-F1
#
_cell.length_a   1.000
_cell.length_b   1.000
_cell.length_c   1.000
_cell.angle_alpha   90.00
_cell.angle_beta   90.00
_cell.angle_gamma   90.00
#
_symmetry.space_group_name_H-M   'P 1'
#
loop_
_entity.id
_entity.type
_entity.pdbx_description
1 polymer ?
#
loop_
_entity_poly.entity_id
_entity_poly.type
_entity_poly.pdbx_seq_one_letter_code
_entity_poly.pdbx_strand_id
1 'polypeptide(L)'
;MSGAGAEREASSPTAVLTHEHHEVDDALEMFLRGLDQGECRPWPVMEALTALRRHIYIEEEVLFPPLLKAGLTMPIAVMVREHGELWRMMDTLTELLTGADSQESRTHEAALCRDILQQLDSHNVKEEAIVYATANKALTPEETDALAVSLDSDELPGGWVCQDVSRA
;
A
#
# COMPACT_ATOMS: atom_id res chain seq x y z
N MET A 1 -42.99 10.66 7.27
CA MET A 1 -42.21 10.54 6.02
C MET A 1 -40.76 10.84 6.37
N SER A 2 -39.88 9.94 5.97
CA SER A 2 -38.49 9.82 6.39
C SER A 2 -37.65 11.08 6.20
N GLY A 3 -36.96 11.49 7.26
CA GLY A 3 -35.65 12.14 7.18
C GLY A 3 -34.61 11.12 7.57
N ALA A 4 -34.34 10.17 6.67
CA ALA A 4 -33.24 9.22 6.80
C ALA A 4 -32.25 9.58 5.70
N GLY A 5 -31.15 10.18 6.12
CA GLY A 5 -30.07 10.66 5.29
C GLY A 5 -29.01 11.25 6.20
N ALA A 6 -28.60 10.47 7.20
CA ALA A 6 -27.28 10.69 7.77
C ALA A 6 -26.32 10.38 6.62
N GLU A 7 -25.88 11.44 5.93
CA GLU A 7 -24.66 11.42 5.15
C GLU A 7 -23.60 10.86 6.10
N ARG A 8 -23.23 9.58 5.90
CA ARG A 8 -21.91 9.17 6.32
C ARG A 8 -21.00 10.09 5.53
N GLU A 9 -20.28 10.99 6.21
CA GLU A 9 -19.14 11.66 5.59
C GLU A 9 -18.30 10.56 4.96
N ALA A 10 -18.29 10.50 3.62
CA ALA A 10 -17.38 9.61 2.92
C ALA A 10 -15.98 10.10 3.28
N SER A 11 -15.16 9.22 3.86
CA SER A 11 -13.75 9.50 4.11
C SER A 11 -13.12 9.99 2.80
N SER A 12 -12.25 11.01 2.87
CA SER A 12 -11.54 11.46 1.67
C SER A 12 -10.75 10.29 1.07
N PRO A 13 -10.52 10.25 -0.25
CA PRO A 13 -9.75 9.17 -0.88
C PRO A 13 -8.37 8.94 -0.23
N THR A 14 -7.70 10.03 0.14
CA THR A 14 -6.42 9.98 0.88
C THR A 14 -6.54 9.39 2.29
N ALA A 15 -7.69 9.54 2.95
CA ALA A 15 -7.95 8.91 4.24
C ALA A 15 -8.23 7.41 4.11
N VAL A 16 -8.78 6.98 2.97
CA VAL A 16 -8.90 5.54 2.64
C VAL A 16 -7.52 4.94 2.42
N LEU A 17 -6.66 5.56 1.61
CA LEU A 17 -5.27 5.13 1.43
C LEU A 17 -4.49 5.07 2.75
N THR A 18 -4.65 6.08 3.61
CA THR A 18 -4.07 6.09 4.97
C THR A 18 -4.62 4.93 5.83
N HIS A 19 -5.88 4.53 5.63
CA HIS A 19 -6.42 3.37 6.33
C HIS A 19 -5.79 2.07 5.85
N GLU A 20 -5.59 1.91 4.53
CA GLU A 20 -4.92 0.75 3.94
C GLU A 20 -3.47 0.59 4.46
N HIS A 21 -2.75 1.68 4.73
CA HIS A 21 -1.44 1.63 5.42
C HIS A 21 -1.54 0.86 6.74
N HIS A 22 -2.49 1.24 7.59
CA HIS A 22 -2.68 0.61 8.88
C HIS A 22 -3.11 -0.86 8.76
N GLU A 23 -3.96 -1.21 7.78
CA GLU A 23 -4.37 -2.60 7.57
C GLU A 23 -3.19 -3.49 7.16
N VAL A 24 -2.28 -2.98 6.34
CA VAL A 24 -1.06 -3.70 5.95
C VAL A 24 -0.13 -3.87 7.15
N ASP A 25 0.11 -2.80 7.92
CA ASP A 25 0.94 -2.83 9.12
C ASP A 25 0.39 -3.83 10.15
N ASP A 26 -0.92 -3.76 10.43
CA ASP A 26 -1.59 -4.66 11.37
C ASP A 26 -1.47 -6.14 10.96
N ALA A 27 -1.60 -6.44 9.67
CA ALA A 27 -1.46 -7.81 9.15
C ALA A 27 -0.03 -8.35 9.33
N LEU A 28 0.99 -7.55 9.01
CA LEU A 28 2.40 -7.91 9.17
C LEU A 28 2.77 -8.08 10.65
N GLU A 29 2.33 -7.16 11.52
CA GLU A 29 2.58 -7.26 12.95
C GLU A 29 1.88 -8.47 13.58
N MET A 30 0.64 -8.76 13.17
CA MET A 30 -0.11 -9.91 13.68
C MET A 30 0.52 -11.23 13.26
N PHE A 31 1.08 -11.30 12.05
CA PHE A 31 1.86 -12.45 11.61
C PHE A 31 3.13 -12.64 12.43
N LEU A 32 3.89 -11.58 12.68
CA LEU A 32 5.07 -11.62 13.56
C LEU A 32 4.71 -12.13 14.96
N ARG A 33 3.62 -11.61 15.56
CA ARG A 33 3.11 -12.06 16.86
C ARG A 33 2.68 -13.53 16.85
N GLY A 34 2.13 -14.01 15.73
CA GLY A 34 1.79 -15.42 15.51
C GLY A 34 3.05 -16.31 15.50
N LEU A 35 4.07 -15.92 14.74
CA LEU A 35 5.33 -16.67 14.65
C LEU A 35 6.02 -16.80 16.02
N ASP A 36 6.01 -15.75 16.83
CA ASP A 36 6.53 -15.77 18.21
C ASP A 36 5.78 -16.76 19.13
N GLN A 37 4.52 -17.05 18.81
CA GLN A 37 3.68 -18.02 19.52
C GLN A 37 3.74 -19.42 18.90
N GLY A 38 4.53 -19.62 17.85
CA GLY A 38 4.62 -20.88 17.10
C GLY A 38 3.43 -21.11 16.16
N GLU A 39 2.64 -20.08 15.87
CA GLU A 39 1.55 -20.12 14.90
C GLU A 39 2.02 -19.53 13.55
N CYS A 40 1.78 -20.26 12.46
CA CYS A 40 2.00 -19.73 11.12
C CYS A 40 0.65 -19.58 10.42
N ARG A 41 0.23 -18.34 10.17
CA ARG A 41 -0.99 -17.98 9.44
C ARG A 41 -0.63 -17.04 8.30
N PRO A 42 -0.16 -17.55 7.15
CA PRO A 42 0.38 -16.71 6.08
C PRO A 42 -0.71 -15.96 5.31
N TRP A 43 -1.96 -16.46 5.31
CA TRP A 43 -3.03 -15.95 4.46
C TRP A 43 -3.35 -14.45 4.66
N PRO A 44 -3.55 -13.93 5.88
CA PRO A 44 -3.80 -12.49 6.07
C PRO A 44 -2.66 -11.61 5.56
N VAL A 45 -1.40 -12.06 5.68
CA VAL A 45 -0.26 -11.32 5.11
C VAL A 45 -0.30 -11.38 3.59
N MET A 46 -0.61 -12.52 2.98
CA MET A 46 -0.74 -12.61 1.53
C MET A 46 -1.84 -11.67 0.98
N GLU A 47 -2.96 -11.54 1.69
CA GLU A 47 -4.02 -10.58 1.37
C GLU A 47 -3.51 -9.14 1.49
N ALA A 48 -2.83 -8.79 2.60
CA ALA A 48 -2.23 -7.47 2.78
C ALA A 48 -1.18 -7.13 1.73
N LEU A 49 -0.33 -8.07 1.33
CA LEU A 49 0.65 -7.88 0.24
C LEU A 49 -0.03 -7.70 -1.13
N THR A 50 -1.22 -8.27 -1.32
CA THR A 50 -2.00 -8.05 -2.54
C THR A 50 -2.62 -6.65 -2.52
N ALA A 51 -3.19 -6.25 -1.37
CA ALA A 51 -3.73 -4.92 -1.16
C ALA A 51 -2.66 -3.83 -1.35
N LEU A 52 -1.46 -4.00 -0.79
CA LEU A 52 -0.36 -3.06 -0.95
C LEU A 52 0.12 -2.91 -2.41
N ARG A 53 0.13 -4.00 -3.20
CA ARG A 53 0.43 -3.91 -4.64
C ARG A 53 -0.62 -3.11 -5.40
N ARG A 54 -1.89 -3.31 -5.07
CA ARG A 54 -3.02 -2.56 -5.65
C ARG A 54 -3.01 -1.09 -5.21
N HIS A 55 -2.65 -0.82 -3.96
CA HIS A 55 -2.44 0.52 -3.43
C HIS A 55 -1.38 1.28 -4.26
N ILE A 56 -0.19 0.69 -4.40
CA ILE A 56 0.91 1.25 -5.21
C ILE A 56 0.47 1.51 -6.67
N TYR A 57 -0.33 0.61 -7.25
CA TYR A 57 -0.90 0.81 -8.59
C TYR A 57 -1.79 2.05 -8.67
N ILE A 58 -2.73 2.21 -7.74
CA ILE A 58 -3.63 3.37 -7.71
C ILE A 58 -2.82 4.65 -7.56
N GLU A 59 -1.80 4.64 -6.72
CA GLU A 59 -0.98 5.82 -6.51
C GLU A 59 -0.19 6.19 -7.77
N GLU A 60 0.51 5.25 -8.38
CA GLU A 60 1.35 5.52 -9.55
C GLU A 60 0.55 5.90 -10.79
N GLU A 61 -0.61 5.27 -11.01
CA GLU A 61 -1.38 5.43 -12.25
C GLU A 61 -2.47 6.51 -12.14
N VAL A 62 -2.92 6.84 -10.92
CA VAL A 62 -4.06 7.73 -10.70
C VAL A 62 -3.67 8.96 -9.88
N LEU A 63 -3.04 8.77 -8.71
CA LEU A 63 -2.74 9.88 -7.79
C LEU A 63 -1.51 10.71 -8.23
N PHE A 64 -0.43 10.06 -8.63
CA PHE A 64 0.83 10.74 -8.94
C PHE A 64 0.78 11.58 -10.23
N PRO A 65 0.10 11.18 -11.32
CA PRO A 65 0.07 11.98 -12.55
C PRO A 65 -0.42 13.43 -12.38
N PRO A 66 -1.54 13.73 -11.68
CA PRO A 66 -1.94 15.11 -11.43
C PRO A 66 -0.98 15.85 -10.49
N LEU A 67 -0.39 15.16 -9.51
CA LEU A 67 0.59 15.77 -8.58
C LEU A 67 1.91 16.12 -9.26
N LEU A 68 2.35 15.35 -10.26
CA LEU A 68 3.49 15.71 -11.10
C LEU A 68 3.24 17.03 -11.84
N LYS A 69 2.02 17.23 -12.38
CA LYS A 69 1.62 18.49 -13.01
C LYS A 69 1.57 19.65 -12.01
N ALA A 70 1.26 19.36 -10.75
CA ALA A 70 1.28 20.31 -9.65
C ALA A 70 2.70 20.61 -9.09
N GLY A 71 3.76 20.00 -9.65
CA GLY A 71 5.15 20.32 -9.33
C GLY A 71 5.81 19.39 -8.30
N LEU A 72 5.18 18.26 -7.93
CA LEU A 72 5.73 17.29 -6.96
C LEU A 72 6.75 16.31 -7.58
N THR A 73 7.53 16.75 -8.57
CA THR A 73 8.46 15.89 -9.32
C THR A 73 9.44 15.14 -8.42
N MET A 74 10.11 15.83 -7.48
CA MET A 74 11.10 15.20 -6.61
C MET A 74 10.47 14.28 -5.55
N PRO A 75 9.41 14.68 -4.81
CA PRO A 75 8.71 13.77 -3.91
C PRO A 75 8.22 12.49 -4.60
N ILE A 76 7.60 12.60 -5.78
CA ILE A 76 7.07 11.43 -6.50
C ILE A 76 8.19 10.53 -7.01
N ALA A 77 9.33 11.09 -7.44
CA ALA A 77 10.48 10.27 -7.81
C ALA A 77 11.03 9.45 -6.63
N VAL A 78 10.93 9.96 -5.40
CA VAL A 78 11.29 9.21 -4.19
C VAL A 78 10.26 8.09 -3.93
N MET A 79 8.96 8.39 -3.99
CA MET A 79 7.90 7.39 -3.78
C MET A 79 8.02 6.22 -4.78
N VAL A 80 8.17 6.50 -6.07
CA VAL A 80 8.35 5.45 -7.10
C VAL A 80 9.54 4.55 -6.81
N ARG A 81 10.67 5.11 -6.37
CA ARG A 81 11.84 4.30 -6.03
C ARG A 81 11.55 3.39 -4.83
N GLU A 82 10.92 3.94 -3.80
CA GLU A 82 10.58 3.21 -2.58
C GLU A 82 9.51 2.14 -2.83
N HIS A 83 8.55 2.40 -3.72
CA HIS A 83 7.63 1.39 -4.23
C HIS A 83 8.37 0.23 -4.88
N GLY A 84 9.43 0.50 -5.67
CA GLY A 84 10.28 -0.55 -6.22
C GLY A 84 10.98 -1.40 -5.17
N GLU A 85 11.52 -0.75 -4.13
CA GLU A 85 12.16 -1.43 -3.00
C GLU A 85 11.16 -2.30 -2.24
N LEU A 86 9.98 -1.75 -1.91
CA LEU A 86 8.86 -2.48 -1.30
C LEU A 86 8.40 -3.65 -2.17
N TRP A 87 8.20 -3.42 -3.48
CA TRP A 87 7.72 -4.44 -4.42
C TRP A 87 8.59 -5.69 -4.43
N ARG A 88 9.92 -5.51 -4.50
CA ARG A 88 10.87 -6.63 -4.47
C ARG A 88 10.87 -7.37 -3.13
N MET A 89 10.71 -6.66 -2.02
CA MET A 89 10.55 -7.29 -0.70
C MET A 89 9.23 -8.07 -0.62
N MET A 90 8.13 -7.53 -1.14
CA MET A 90 6.85 -8.22 -1.20
C MET A 90 6.90 -9.47 -2.10
N ASP A 91 7.61 -9.43 -3.23
CA ASP A 91 7.79 -10.60 -4.10
C ASP A 91 8.55 -11.70 -3.36
N THR A 92 9.66 -11.33 -2.71
CA THR A 92 10.46 -12.27 -1.89
C THR A 92 9.64 -12.86 -0.74
N LEU A 93 8.82 -12.04 -0.06
CA LEU A 93 7.98 -12.52 1.03
C LEU A 93 6.87 -13.46 0.52
N THR A 94 6.22 -13.13 -0.59
CA THR A 94 5.24 -14.03 -1.23
C THR A 94 5.85 -15.38 -1.59
N GLU A 95 7.07 -15.41 -2.12
CA GLU A 95 7.79 -16.66 -2.43
C GLU A 95 8.08 -17.49 -1.17
N LEU A 96 8.51 -16.84 -0.09
CA LEU A 96 8.74 -17.52 1.19
C LEU A 96 7.45 -18.11 1.77
N LEU A 97 6.37 -17.34 1.80
CA LEU A 97 5.07 -17.75 2.36
C LEU A 97 4.39 -18.88 1.56
N THR A 98 4.72 -19.02 0.28
CA THR A 98 4.20 -20.09 -0.58
C THR A 98 5.14 -21.30 -0.67
N GLY A 99 6.33 -21.19 -0.08
CA GLY A 99 7.34 -22.23 -0.04
C GLY A 99 7.10 -23.30 1.04
N ALA A 100 8.14 -24.05 1.35
CA ALA A 100 8.08 -25.08 2.39
C ALA A 100 8.13 -24.45 3.79
N ASP A 101 7.10 -24.71 4.60
CA ASP A 101 7.05 -24.28 6.00
C ASP A 101 8.12 -25.01 6.83
N SER A 102 9.16 -24.27 7.20
CA SER A 102 10.29 -24.76 7.99
C SER A 102 10.68 -23.71 9.03
N GLN A 103 11.44 -24.12 10.06
CA GLN A 103 11.91 -23.16 11.04
C GLN A 103 12.83 -22.08 10.44
N GLU A 104 13.60 -22.46 9.42
CA GLU A 104 14.46 -21.54 8.67
C GLU A 104 13.62 -20.56 7.85
N SER A 105 12.60 -21.05 7.11
CA SER A 105 11.70 -20.17 6.35
C SER A 105 11.00 -19.17 7.26
N ARG A 106 10.44 -19.62 8.38
CA ARG A 106 9.78 -18.75 9.38
C ARG A 106 10.71 -17.67 9.94
N THR A 107 12.00 -17.98 10.09
CA THR A 107 13.00 -17.00 10.52
C THR A 107 13.22 -15.92 9.46
N HIS A 108 13.30 -16.30 8.19
CA HIS A 108 13.44 -15.38 7.07
C HIS A 108 12.17 -14.56 6.82
N GLU A 109 10.99 -15.19 6.88
CA GLU A 109 9.68 -14.53 6.80
C GLU A 109 9.57 -13.44 7.87
N ALA A 110 9.91 -13.75 9.12
CA ALA A 110 9.89 -12.79 10.22
C ALA A 110 10.89 -11.64 10.03
N ALA A 111 12.09 -11.92 9.52
CA ALA A 111 13.07 -10.88 9.23
C ALA A 111 12.55 -9.92 8.14
N LEU A 112 12.05 -10.47 7.04
CA LEU A 112 11.55 -9.68 5.91
C LEU A 112 10.29 -8.89 6.26
N CYS A 113 9.38 -9.42 7.09
CA CYS A 113 8.24 -8.65 7.58
C CYS A 113 8.69 -7.42 8.40
N ARG A 114 9.73 -7.55 9.23
CA ARG A 114 10.28 -6.40 9.98
C ARG A 114 10.93 -5.38 9.06
N ASP A 115 11.65 -5.83 8.02
CA ASP A 115 12.27 -4.93 7.04
C ASP A 115 11.21 -4.16 6.24
N ILE A 116 10.11 -4.84 5.83
CA ILE A 116 8.97 -4.19 5.17
C ILE A 116 8.30 -3.17 6.09
N LEU A 117 7.98 -3.53 7.34
CA LEU A 117 7.39 -2.60 8.33
C LEU A 117 8.27 -1.37 8.54
N GLN A 118 9.59 -1.55 8.64
CA GLN A 118 10.52 -0.43 8.79
C GLN A 118 10.51 0.50 7.57
N GLN A 119 10.46 -0.07 6.37
CA GLN A 119 10.38 0.71 5.14
C GLN A 119 9.05 1.47 5.06
N LEU A 120 7.93 0.79 5.33
CA LEU A 120 6.57 1.36 5.35
C LEU A 120 6.46 2.52 6.35
N ASP A 121 6.96 2.37 7.58
CA ASP A 121 6.95 3.45 8.58
C ASP A 121 7.58 4.74 8.02
N SER A 122 8.75 4.62 7.39
CA SER A 122 9.41 5.78 6.79
C SER A 122 8.68 6.31 5.54
N HIS A 123 8.12 5.41 4.74
CA HIS A 123 7.44 5.70 3.48
C HIS A 123 6.11 6.44 3.72
N ASN A 124 5.23 5.85 4.52
CA ASN A 124 3.89 6.33 4.86
C ASN A 124 3.97 7.74 5.47
N VAL A 125 4.94 8.01 6.35
CA VAL A 125 5.14 9.34 6.96
C VAL A 125 5.40 10.42 5.89
N LYS A 126 6.22 10.14 4.87
CA LYS A 126 6.49 11.10 3.79
C LYS A 126 5.26 11.28 2.91
N GLU A 127 4.63 10.17 2.56
CA GLU A 127 3.46 10.16 1.70
C GLU A 127 2.31 10.96 2.30
N GLU A 128 1.91 10.64 3.52
CA GLU A 128 0.81 11.33 4.20
C GLU A 128 1.09 12.82 4.39
N ALA A 129 2.31 13.15 4.84
CA ALA A 129 2.68 14.53 5.16
C ALA A 129 2.90 15.41 3.91
N ILE A 130 3.29 14.84 2.78
CA ILE A 130 3.68 15.59 1.58
C ILE A 130 2.71 15.33 0.43
N VAL A 131 2.54 14.07 0.04
CA VAL A 131 1.75 13.66 -1.13
C VAL A 131 0.26 13.86 -0.84
N TYR A 132 -0.27 13.24 0.20
CA TYR A 132 -1.71 13.32 0.52
C TYR A 132 -2.12 14.73 0.96
N ALA A 133 -1.28 15.38 1.78
CA ALA A 133 -1.50 16.78 2.16
C ALA A 133 -1.56 17.74 0.96
N THR A 134 -0.83 17.44 -0.13
CA THR A 134 -0.90 18.19 -1.38
C THR A 134 -2.11 17.79 -2.21
N ALA A 135 -2.39 16.49 -2.33
CA ALA A 135 -3.54 15.98 -3.06
C ALA A 135 -4.86 16.60 -2.57
N ASN A 136 -5.04 16.68 -1.25
CA ASN A 136 -6.21 17.29 -0.63
C ASN A 136 -6.40 18.78 -0.93
N LYS A 137 -5.37 19.46 -1.47
CA LYS A 137 -5.43 20.88 -1.85
C LYS A 137 -5.40 21.11 -3.36
N ALA A 138 -4.76 20.21 -4.10
CA ALA A 138 -4.38 20.41 -5.49
C ALA A 138 -5.27 19.64 -6.48
N LEU A 139 -5.87 18.51 -6.07
CA LEU A 139 -6.74 17.75 -6.96
C LEU A 139 -8.03 18.52 -7.25
N THR A 140 -8.43 18.50 -8.51
CA THR A 140 -9.76 18.94 -8.93
C THR A 140 -10.84 17.95 -8.44
N PRO A 141 -12.13 18.34 -8.43
CA PRO A 141 -13.21 17.41 -8.12
C PRO A 141 -13.21 16.17 -9.01
N GLU A 142 -12.93 16.33 -10.31
CA GLU A 142 -12.86 15.21 -11.26
C GLU A 142 -11.71 14.24 -10.94
N GLU A 143 -10.53 14.75 -10.60
CA GLU A 143 -9.39 13.90 -10.19
C GLU A 143 -9.64 13.22 -8.83
N THR A 144 -10.33 13.90 -7.92
CA THR A 144 -10.72 13.33 -6.62
C THR A 144 -11.74 12.20 -6.80
N ASP A 145 -12.74 12.39 -7.66
CA ASP A 145 -13.73 11.36 -8.00
C ASP A 145 -13.09 10.18 -8.72
N ALA A 146 -12.14 10.43 -9.63
CA ALA A 146 -11.40 9.37 -10.31
C ALA A 146 -10.61 8.49 -9.31
N LEU A 147 -9.93 9.13 -8.35
CA LEU A 147 -9.23 8.41 -7.29
C LEU A 147 -10.19 7.61 -6.41
N ALA A 148 -11.34 8.18 -6.04
CA ALA A 148 -12.37 7.48 -5.27
C ALA A 148 -12.90 6.23 -6.01
N VAL A 149 -13.18 6.35 -7.31
CA VAL A 149 -13.64 5.23 -8.14
C VAL A 149 -12.58 4.13 -8.26
N SER A 150 -11.31 4.51 -8.40
CA SER A 150 -10.21 3.53 -8.40
C SER A 150 -10.11 2.79 -7.06
N LEU A 151 -10.40 3.47 -5.95
CA LEU A 151 -10.41 2.88 -4.61
C LEU A 151 -11.58 1.91 -4.36
N ASP A 152 -12.61 1.90 -5.19
CA ASP A 152 -13.71 0.92 -5.11
C ASP A 152 -13.38 -0.43 -5.78
N SER A 153 -12.23 -0.53 -6.47
CA SER A 153 -11.81 -1.76 -7.16
C SER A 153 -10.71 -2.50 -6.39
N ASP A 154 -10.90 -3.78 -6.11
CA ASP A 154 -9.87 -4.65 -5.52
C ASP A 154 -8.89 -5.24 -6.55
N GLU A 155 -9.00 -4.84 -7.83
CA GLU A 155 -8.26 -5.49 -8.92
C GLU A 155 -6.95 -4.76 -9.24
N LEU A 156 -5.84 -5.49 -9.12
CA LEU A 156 -4.59 -5.13 -9.78
C LEU A 156 -4.61 -5.66 -11.23
N PRO A 157 -4.36 -4.82 -12.26
CA PRO A 157 -4.32 -5.29 -13.64
C PRO A 157 -3.29 -6.39 -13.87
N GLY A 158 -3.67 -7.43 -14.62
CA GLY A 158 -2.81 -8.58 -14.87
C GLY A 158 -1.48 -8.21 -15.54
N GLY A 159 -0.38 -8.62 -14.91
CA GLY A 159 0.98 -8.36 -15.40
C GLY A 159 1.50 -6.94 -15.13
N TRP A 160 0.73 -6.10 -14.43
CA TRP A 160 1.22 -4.81 -13.97
C TRP A 160 2.27 -4.99 -12.86
N VAL A 161 3.32 -4.17 -12.91
CA VAL A 161 4.34 -4.02 -11.88
C VAL A 161 4.62 -2.54 -11.69
N CYS A 162 5.08 -2.15 -10.49
CA CYS A 162 5.42 -0.75 -10.24
C CYS A 162 6.49 -0.22 -11.21
N GLN A 163 6.47 1.10 -11.41
CA GLN A 163 7.26 1.77 -12.43
C GLN A 163 8.76 1.54 -12.25
N ASP A 164 9.29 1.49 -11.02
CA ASP A 164 10.72 1.22 -10.78
C ASP A 164 11.12 -0.19 -11.23
N VAL A 165 10.30 -1.21 -10.90
CA VAL A 165 10.54 -2.60 -11.31
C VAL A 165 10.40 -2.75 -12.83
N SER A 166 9.46 -2.04 -13.47
CA SER A 166 9.27 -2.09 -14.93
C SER A 166 10.47 -1.59 -15.75
N ARG A 167 11.37 -0.81 -15.12
CA ARG A 167 12.53 -0.18 -15.75
C ARG A 167 13.85 -0.92 -15.52
N ALA A 168 13.86 -1.90 -14.62
CA ALA A 168 15.02 -2.70 -14.25
C ALA A 168 15.30 -3.82 -15.28
#